data_AF-A0A518DHX9-F1
#
_entry.id   AF-A0A518DHX9-F1
#
_cell.length_a   1.000
_cell.length_b   1.000
_cell.length_c   1.000
_cell.angle_alpha   90.00
_cell.angle_beta   90.00
_cell.angle_gamma   90.00
#
_symmetry.space_group_name_H-M   'P 1'
#
loop_
_entity.id
_entity.type
_entity.pdbx_description
1 polymer ?
#
loop_
_entity_poly.entity_id
_entity_poly.type
_entity_poly.pdbx_seq_one_letter_code
_entity_poly.pdbx_strand_id
1 'polypeptide(L)'
;MNLRRLTALAVALTASLAASLAAACPFCTAETQSLSEELASADVAVLARLIEAAPTPDRDLEAGEPYGPIDPETGMAKFKVVEVLMGGEPAEGLDDIEAIFFGEADREALFLVRGVANPPEAAEPFDWAIPFEVSQEAAAYIKKLRALPESGPERIAFFLGYLQHEDPLLSQDAYEEFARAPYADLKAIKDRLDIDQLWAWIDSPDTSPSRRRLFFTMLGVCGGPDDIPRLEAMLESDARVSLPAADAVVAASVASGGPMASVLVREVVASEERRKKMGLDAMTACYLTLRGADGLDLIDRRFLADTGADYSHVYSVLMALRFLADEPGAVPIERLMQSARLLLAHPDFADQVVPDLARWEDWGSMDALAKLYRDSFKEDSNRYVREPIVTYLDVAAEQPGDVGERANAALAELEPLDPESFSRARRLSAFGFLGSARAKEAATAQADPADALVEPDATFEETQPAPSLESTADAADDAIPDPAGGVTPTYAEAVPSLEEDPGAPEDTPEATPDVASEAAAEVVPTIDPSAEVSAQTAEVETPTTPPPTAVAATLPSPPNRALLLGAPLAAGGVLMGFFYLLLRGGV
;
A
#
# COMPACT_ATOMS: atom_id res chain seq x y z
N MET A 1 -14.20 -29.74 30.09
CA MET A 1 -14.20 -28.29 29.78
C MET A 1 -15.37 -28.04 28.85
N ASN A 2 -16.30 -27.15 29.21
CA ASN A 2 -17.62 -27.12 28.56
C ASN A 2 -17.56 -26.53 27.14
N LEU A 3 -18.33 -27.10 26.21
CA LEU A 3 -18.35 -26.74 24.79
C LEU A 3 -18.52 -25.23 24.54
N ARG A 4 -19.34 -24.56 25.36
CA ARG A 4 -19.53 -23.09 25.35
C ARG A 4 -18.25 -22.27 25.57
N ARG A 5 -17.26 -22.80 26.31
CA ARG A 5 -15.96 -22.12 26.53
C ARG A 5 -15.01 -22.31 25.34
N LEU A 6 -15.15 -23.41 24.59
CA LEU A 6 -14.38 -23.64 23.35
C LEU A 6 -14.88 -22.75 22.22
N THR A 7 -16.21 -22.60 22.07
CA THR A 7 -16.78 -21.65 21.08
C THR A 7 -16.44 -20.20 21.41
N ALA A 8 -16.51 -19.80 22.69
CA ALA A 8 -16.11 -18.44 23.10
C ALA A 8 -14.61 -18.16 22.81
N LEU A 9 -13.73 -19.13 23.08
CA LEU A 9 -12.31 -19.00 22.77
C LEU A 9 -12.05 -18.92 21.26
N ALA A 10 -12.75 -19.73 20.45
CA ALA A 10 -12.62 -19.72 19.00
C ALA A 10 -13.08 -18.38 18.40
N VAL A 11 -14.22 -17.84 18.85
CA VAL A 11 -14.74 -16.53 18.41
C VAL A 11 -13.80 -15.40 18.78
N ALA A 12 -13.25 -15.41 20.00
CA ALA A 12 -12.24 -14.43 20.42
C ALA A 12 -10.97 -14.53 19.54
N LEU A 13 -10.49 -15.74 19.23
CA LEU A 13 -9.30 -15.94 18.41
C LEU A 13 -9.52 -15.47 16.95
N THR A 14 -10.70 -15.71 16.37
CA THR A 14 -11.04 -15.22 15.02
C THR A 14 -11.22 -13.70 14.98
N ALA A 15 -11.79 -13.09 16.03
CA ALA A 15 -11.91 -11.64 16.14
C ALA A 15 -10.53 -10.98 16.26
N SER A 16 -9.61 -11.55 17.04
CA SER A 16 -8.22 -11.08 17.13
C SER A 16 -7.45 -11.22 15.80
N LEU A 17 -7.70 -12.28 15.02
CA LEU A 17 -7.10 -12.43 13.69
C LEU A 17 -7.64 -11.40 12.69
N ALA A 18 -8.95 -11.11 12.73
CA ALA A 18 -9.58 -10.12 11.85
C ALA A 18 -9.09 -8.69 12.15
N ALA A 19 -8.93 -8.33 13.43
CA ALA A 19 -8.38 -7.04 13.83
C ALA A 19 -6.93 -6.84 13.34
N SER A 20 -6.11 -7.90 13.36
CA SER A 20 -4.73 -7.85 12.85
C SER A 20 -4.65 -7.66 11.32
N LEU A 21 -5.66 -8.11 10.56
CA LEU A 21 -5.73 -7.90 9.11
C LEU A 21 -6.12 -6.46 8.76
N ALA A 22 -6.98 -5.82 9.55
CA ALA A 22 -7.35 -4.41 9.35
C ALA A 22 -6.16 -3.45 9.57
N ALA A 23 -5.28 -3.77 10.52
CA ALA A 23 -4.03 -3.04 10.74
C ALA A 23 -2.93 -3.33 9.68
N ALA A 24 -3.16 -4.27 8.76
CA ALA A 24 -2.17 -4.77 7.80
C ALA A 24 -2.44 -4.32 6.34
N CYS A 25 -3.28 -3.31 6.13
CA CYS A 25 -3.42 -2.64 4.83
C CYS A 25 -2.56 -1.36 4.79
N PRO A 26 -1.28 -1.40 4.33
CA PRO A 26 -0.37 -0.25 4.30
C PRO A 26 -0.75 0.84 3.27
N PHE A 27 -1.93 0.73 2.66
CA PHE A 27 -2.52 1.68 1.70
C PHE A 27 -3.92 2.18 2.11
N CYS A 28 -4.50 1.67 3.21
CA CYS A 28 -5.87 2.00 3.62
C CYS A 28 -5.97 3.05 4.73
N THR A 29 -4.90 3.79 5.01
CA THR A 29 -5.05 5.15 5.57
C THR A 29 -5.62 6.01 4.44
N ALA A 30 -6.95 6.17 4.41
CA ALA A 30 -7.55 7.26 3.66
C ALA A 30 -6.85 8.56 4.07
N GLU A 31 -6.67 9.49 3.12
CA GLU A 31 -6.10 10.80 3.43
C GLU A 31 -6.97 11.47 4.50
N THR A 32 -6.44 11.52 5.72
CA THR A 32 -7.00 12.32 6.81
C THR A 32 -7.02 13.77 6.36
N GLN A 33 -8.09 14.49 6.70
CA GLN A 33 -8.19 15.92 6.37
C GLN A 33 -7.10 16.68 7.10
N SER A 34 -6.45 17.64 6.42
CA SER A 34 -5.50 18.52 7.10
C SER A 34 -6.24 19.42 8.07
N LEU A 35 -5.53 19.94 9.06
CA LEU A 35 -6.09 20.89 10.03
C LEU A 35 -6.66 22.13 9.34
N SER A 36 -6.15 22.49 8.16
CA SER A 36 -6.73 23.53 7.31
C SER A 36 -8.09 23.16 6.71
N GLU A 37 -8.27 21.94 6.20
CA GLU A 37 -9.56 21.43 5.69
C GLU A 37 -10.56 21.22 6.84
N GLU A 38 -10.08 20.71 7.97
CA GLU A 38 -10.83 20.56 9.22
C GLU A 38 -11.33 21.88 9.80
N LEU A 39 -10.57 22.97 9.64
CA LEU A 39 -10.97 24.32 10.03
C LEU A 39 -11.88 24.96 8.97
N ALA A 40 -11.61 24.76 7.69
CA ALA A 40 -12.43 25.30 6.60
C ALA A 40 -13.84 24.66 6.51
N SER A 41 -14.00 23.45 7.02
CA SER A 41 -15.30 22.74 7.11
C SER A 41 -16.08 23.01 8.41
N ALA A 42 -15.48 23.72 9.38
CA ALA A 42 -16.17 24.20 10.58
C ALA A 42 -16.77 25.59 10.34
N ASP A 43 -17.91 25.90 10.94
CA ASP A 43 -18.46 27.26 10.94
C ASP A 43 -17.78 28.13 12.00
N VAL A 44 -17.44 27.51 13.15
CA VAL A 44 -16.78 28.16 14.29
C VAL A 44 -15.60 27.32 14.78
N ALA A 45 -14.54 27.98 15.25
CA ALA A 45 -13.48 27.33 16.00
C ALA A 45 -12.93 28.27 17.08
N VAL A 46 -12.63 27.71 18.25
CA VAL A 46 -12.15 28.46 19.42
C VAL A 46 -11.01 27.70 20.12
N LEU A 47 -10.12 28.46 20.77
CA LEU A 47 -9.22 27.94 21.78
C LEU A 47 -9.87 28.13 23.14
N ALA A 48 -9.98 27.06 23.93
CA ALA A 48 -10.70 27.07 25.20
C ALA A 48 -9.96 26.29 26.30
N ARG A 49 -10.32 26.54 27.57
CA ARG A 49 -9.76 25.86 28.75
C ARG A 49 -10.88 25.22 29.56
N LEU A 50 -10.66 24.00 30.02
CA LEU A 50 -11.63 23.30 30.85
C LEU A 50 -11.83 24.06 32.18
N ILE A 51 -13.10 24.37 32.52
CA ILE A 51 -13.45 24.96 33.83
C ILE A 51 -14.23 23.96 34.68
N GLU A 52 -15.17 23.23 34.07
CA GLU A 52 -15.98 22.20 34.72
C GLU A 52 -15.92 20.91 33.90
N ALA A 53 -15.43 19.83 34.52
CA ALA A 53 -15.40 18.53 33.87
C ALA A 53 -16.81 17.93 33.83
N ALA A 54 -17.09 17.11 32.81
CA ALA A 54 -18.35 16.40 32.73
C ALA A 54 -18.61 15.59 34.01
N PRO A 55 -19.84 15.57 34.54
CA PRO A 55 -20.17 14.78 35.71
C PRO A 55 -19.96 13.29 35.39
N THR A 56 -18.93 12.68 36.00
CA THR A 56 -18.74 11.23 35.93
C THR A 56 -20.01 10.55 36.46
N PRO A 57 -20.63 9.62 35.72
CA PRO A 57 -21.75 8.85 36.25
C PRO A 57 -21.34 8.21 37.58
N ASP A 58 -22.23 8.25 38.57
CA ASP A 58 -21.97 7.61 39.87
C ASP A 58 -21.59 6.15 39.61
N ARG A 59 -20.37 5.78 40.04
CA ARG A 59 -19.87 4.42 39.86
C ARG A 59 -20.63 3.50 40.79
N ASP A 60 -21.67 2.84 40.25
CA ASP A 60 -22.28 1.66 40.85
C ASP A 60 -21.26 0.50 40.86
N LEU A 61 -20.36 0.55 41.84
CA LEU A 61 -19.28 -0.42 42.09
C LEU A 61 -19.81 -1.85 42.32
N GLU A 62 -21.12 -2.02 42.52
CA GLU A 62 -21.78 -3.33 42.64
C GLU A 62 -22.09 -3.99 41.29
N ALA A 63 -22.15 -3.26 40.18
CA ALA A 63 -22.60 -3.79 38.87
C ALA A 63 -21.51 -4.57 38.11
N GLY A 64 -20.23 -4.33 38.38
CA GLY A 64 -19.10 -5.07 37.79
C GLY A 64 -18.83 -4.85 36.29
N GLU A 65 -19.66 -4.08 35.59
CA GLU A 65 -19.46 -3.66 34.20
C GLU A 65 -18.52 -2.44 34.14
N PRO A 66 -17.38 -2.50 33.41
CA PRO A 66 -16.38 -1.43 33.44
C PRO A 66 -16.78 -0.16 32.66
N TYR A 67 -17.78 -0.24 31.78
CA TYR A 67 -18.29 0.88 30.98
C TYR A 67 -19.81 0.76 30.82
N GLY A 68 -20.57 1.58 31.55
CA GLY A 68 -21.98 1.84 31.22
C GLY A 68 -22.07 2.86 30.07
N PRO A 69 -23.16 2.85 29.26
CA PRO A 69 -23.40 3.91 28.29
C PRO A 69 -23.59 5.24 29.04
N ILE A 70 -22.71 6.21 28.77
CA ILE A 70 -22.82 7.57 29.28
C ILE A 70 -23.91 8.27 28.46
N ASP A 71 -24.88 8.88 29.13
CA ASP A 71 -25.94 9.64 28.47
C ASP A 71 -25.32 10.90 27.84
N PRO A 72 -25.52 11.17 26.53
CA PRO A 72 -25.00 12.36 25.87
C PRO A 72 -25.49 13.67 26.51
N GLU A 73 -26.64 13.70 27.18
CA GLU A 73 -27.10 14.88 27.95
C GLU A 73 -26.29 15.10 29.24
N THR A 74 -25.53 14.10 29.70
CA THR A 74 -24.70 14.15 30.92
C THR A 74 -23.19 14.20 30.65
N GLY A 75 -22.75 13.98 29.41
CA GLY A 75 -21.34 13.99 29.02
C GLY A 75 -20.75 15.39 28.77
N MET A 76 -21.52 16.45 29.03
CA MET A 76 -21.14 17.83 28.74
C MET A 76 -20.14 18.37 29.77
N ALA A 77 -19.01 18.86 29.29
CA ALA A 77 -18.03 19.61 30.07
C ALA A 77 -18.06 21.08 29.66
N LYS A 78 -17.80 21.97 30.62
CA LYS A 78 -17.80 23.42 30.39
C LYS A 78 -16.39 23.95 30.21
N PHE A 79 -16.20 24.72 29.14
CA PHE A 79 -14.94 25.35 28.78
C PHE A 79 -15.06 26.87 28.75
N LYS A 80 -14.03 27.55 29.25
CA LYS A 80 -13.86 29.00 29.09
C LYS A 80 -13.21 29.27 27.74
N VAL A 81 -13.83 30.08 26.90
CA VAL A 81 -13.21 30.55 25.65
C VAL A 81 -12.05 31.48 25.99
N VAL A 82 -10.86 31.15 25.48
CA VAL A 82 -9.65 31.99 25.58
C VAL A 82 -9.55 32.88 24.35
N GLU A 83 -9.87 32.35 23.17
CA GLU A 83 -9.76 33.06 21.89
C GLU A 83 -10.68 32.44 20.84
N VAL A 84 -11.44 33.28 20.13
CA VAL A 84 -12.22 32.86 18.96
C VAL A 84 -11.32 32.89 17.73
N LEU A 85 -11.14 31.74 17.08
CA LEU A 85 -10.31 31.62 15.87
C LEU A 85 -11.11 31.95 14.61
N MET A 86 -12.39 31.57 14.55
CA MET A 86 -13.35 31.86 13.47
C MET A 86 -14.79 31.64 13.97
N GLY A 87 -15.80 32.15 13.26
CA GLY A 87 -17.21 32.02 13.68
C GLY A 87 -18.18 33.14 13.29
N GLY A 88 -17.70 34.23 12.67
CA GLY A 88 -18.56 35.37 12.27
C GLY A 88 -19.23 36.09 13.45
N GLU A 89 -20.29 36.85 13.17
CA GLU A 89 -21.08 37.56 14.21
C GLU A 89 -21.61 36.62 15.33
N PRO A 90 -22.12 35.40 15.07
CA PRO A 90 -22.63 34.53 16.13
C PRO A 90 -21.58 34.04 17.14
N ALA A 91 -20.29 34.14 16.80
CA ALA A 91 -19.19 33.83 17.72
C ALA A 91 -18.66 35.07 18.48
N GLU A 92 -19.13 36.28 18.16
CA GLU A 92 -18.72 37.49 18.87
C GLU A 92 -19.26 37.49 20.31
N GLY A 93 -18.35 37.49 21.29
CA GLY A 93 -18.72 37.47 22.71
C GLY A 93 -19.01 36.08 23.29
N LEU A 94 -18.64 34.99 22.60
CA LEU A 94 -18.59 33.66 23.23
C LEU A 94 -17.62 33.68 24.42
N ASP A 95 -18.17 33.56 25.63
CA ASP A 95 -17.46 33.61 26.89
C ASP A 95 -17.15 32.19 27.41
N ASP A 96 -18.18 31.35 27.48
CA ASP A 96 -18.13 29.96 27.91
C ASP A 96 -18.86 29.10 26.87
N ILE A 97 -18.43 27.86 26.67
CA ILE A 97 -19.10 26.85 25.83
C ILE A 97 -19.25 25.53 26.59
N GLU A 98 -20.24 24.73 26.20
CA GLU A 98 -20.45 23.37 26.72
C GLU A 98 -20.29 22.38 25.56
N ALA A 99 -19.48 21.35 25.77
CA ALA A 99 -19.14 20.37 24.73
C ALA A 99 -18.89 18.99 25.34
N ILE A 100 -19.19 17.93 24.59
CA ILE A 100 -18.99 16.55 25.04
C ILE A 100 -17.48 16.26 25.13
N PHE A 101 -16.99 15.89 26.31
CA PHE A 101 -15.57 15.65 26.55
C PHE A 101 -15.31 14.41 27.40
N PHE A 102 -14.40 13.55 26.93
CA PHE A 102 -14.09 12.25 27.53
C PHE A 102 -12.64 12.13 28.07
N GLY A 103 -11.88 13.24 28.09
CA GLY A 103 -10.47 13.27 28.49
C GLY A 103 -10.25 13.50 30.00
N GLU A 104 -8.98 13.54 30.41
CA GLU A 104 -8.62 13.90 31.78
C GLU A 104 -8.91 15.39 32.06
N ALA A 105 -9.24 15.69 33.31
CA ALA A 105 -9.67 17.03 33.73
C ALA A 105 -8.49 17.99 33.99
N ASP A 106 -7.63 18.19 32.98
CA ASP A 106 -6.60 19.24 33.02
C ASP A 106 -7.21 20.61 32.67
N ARG A 107 -7.09 21.56 33.59
CA ARG A 107 -7.55 22.95 33.44
C ARG A 107 -6.47 23.90 32.93
N GLU A 108 -5.20 23.50 33.02
CA GLU A 108 -4.03 24.20 32.49
C GLU A 108 -3.71 23.80 31.04
N ALA A 109 -4.28 22.69 30.57
CA ALA A 109 -4.37 22.35 29.16
C ALA A 109 -5.18 23.39 28.35
N LEU A 110 -4.88 23.47 27.05
CA LEU A 110 -5.60 24.30 26.08
C LEU A 110 -6.23 23.37 25.04
N PHE A 111 -7.47 23.62 24.65
CA PHE A 111 -8.22 22.75 23.74
C PHE A 111 -8.59 23.52 22.49
N LEU A 112 -8.47 22.87 21.33
CA LEU A 112 -9.14 23.32 20.11
C LEU A 112 -10.54 22.72 20.10
N VAL A 113 -11.56 23.59 19.99
CA VAL A 113 -12.96 23.18 19.86
C VAL A 113 -13.51 23.76 18.56
N ARG A 114 -14.07 22.90 17.73
CA ARG A 114 -14.71 23.24 16.45
C ARG A 114 -16.22 23.07 16.59
N GLY A 115 -17.00 23.78 15.79
CA GLY A 115 -18.44 23.63 15.77
C GLY A 115 -19.06 23.92 14.41
N VAL A 116 -20.25 23.37 14.20
CA VAL A 116 -21.10 23.59 13.03
C VAL A 116 -22.27 24.49 13.44
N ALA A 117 -22.66 25.42 12.58
CA ALA A 117 -23.73 26.36 12.85
C ALA A 117 -25.10 25.68 12.89
N ASN A 118 -25.85 25.93 13.96
CA ASN A 118 -27.24 25.51 14.08
C ASN A 118 -28.18 26.46 13.33
N PRO A 119 -29.42 26.02 13.01
CA PRO A 119 -30.47 26.90 12.51
C PRO A 119 -30.69 28.11 13.43
N PRO A 120 -30.99 29.32 12.91
CA PRO A 120 -31.13 30.54 13.71
C PRO A 120 -32.18 30.48 14.83
N GLU A 121 -33.13 29.54 14.75
CA GLU A 121 -34.16 29.25 15.75
C GLU A 121 -33.72 28.31 16.89
N ALA A 122 -32.50 27.74 16.83
CA ALA A 122 -31.96 26.87 17.87
C ALA A 122 -31.65 27.62 19.17
N ALA A 123 -31.63 26.90 20.30
CA ALA A 123 -31.32 27.47 21.61
C ALA A 123 -29.82 27.82 21.75
N GLU A 124 -28.95 27.04 21.10
CA GLU A 124 -27.51 27.28 21.02
C GLU A 124 -27.08 27.47 19.56
N PRO A 125 -26.20 28.45 19.27
CA PRO A 125 -25.85 28.81 17.90
C PRO A 125 -24.97 27.79 17.18
N PHE A 126 -24.32 26.88 17.91
CA PHE A 126 -23.36 25.92 17.35
C PHE A 126 -23.48 24.55 18.03
N ASP A 127 -23.39 23.49 17.24
CA ASP A 127 -23.13 22.12 17.73
C ASP A 127 -21.61 21.91 17.78
N TRP A 128 -21.07 21.69 18.99
CA TRP A 128 -19.63 21.56 19.23
C TRP A 128 -19.13 20.13 19.04
N ALA A 129 -18.07 19.98 18.24
CA ALA A 129 -17.29 18.75 18.14
C ALA A 129 -16.48 18.50 19.42
N ILE A 130 -16.05 17.25 19.62
CA ILE A 130 -15.28 16.83 20.79
C ILE A 130 -13.99 17.68 20.91
N PRO A 131 -13.77 18.40 22.03
CA PRO A 131 -12.54 19.14 22.29
C PRO A 131 -11.32 18.22 22.27
N PHE A 132 -10.26 18.63 21.58
CA PHE A 132 -8.96 17.96 21.65
C PHE A 132 -7.86 18.89 22.18
N GLU A 133 -6.96 18.33 22.98
CA GLU A 133 -5.87 19.08 23.60
C GLU A 133 -4.85 19.52 22.55
N VAL A 134 -4.37 20.76 22.68
CA VAL A 134 -3.35 21.36 21.83
C VAL A 134 -2.26 22.03 22.67
N SER A 135 -1.00 21.87 22.25
CA SER A 135 0.11 22.60 22.86
C SER A 135 -0.01 24.11 22.62
N GLN A 136 0.79 24.90 23.35
CA GLN A 136 0.91 26.34 23.08
C GLN A 136 1.50 26.62 21.68
N GLU A 137 2.31 25.70 21.15
CA GLU A 137 2.92 25.81 19.83
C GLU A 137 1.90 25.48 18.72
N ALA A 138 1.07 24.45 18.93
CA ALA A 138 -0.11 24.15 18.11
C ALA A 138 -1.10 25.30 18.07
N ALA A 139 -1.43 25.90 19.21
CA ALA A 139 -2.30 27.07 19.27
C ALA A 139 -1.72 28.28 18.51
N ALA A 140 -0.40 28.48 18.54
CA ALA A 140 0.27 29.52 17.75
C ALA A 140 0.36 29.18 16.26
N TYR A 141 0.44 27.90 15.91
CA TYR A 141 0.47 27.37 14.55
C TYR A 141 -0.88 27.48 13.85
N ILE A 142 -1.97 27.06 14.49
CA ILE A 142 -3.36 27.17 14.00
C ILE A 142 -3.69 28.59 13.55
N LYS A 143 -3.24 29.60 14.30
CA LYS A 143 -3.43 31.03 13.96
C LYS A 143 -2.71 31.45 12.68
N LYS A 144 -1.57 30.82 12.36
CA LYS A 144 -0.82 31.07 11.13
C LYS A 144 -1.52 30.45 9.93
N LEU A 145 -2.17 29.29 10.07
CA LEU A 145 -2.89 28.61 8.97
C LEU A 145 -3.90 29.55 8.31
N ARG A 146 -4.65 30.33 9.11
CA ARG A 146 -5.62 31.33 8.62
C ARG A 146 -5.03 32.48 7.79
N ALA A 147 -3.71 32.68 7.85
CA ALA A 147 -2.99 33.70 7.09
C ALA A 147 -2.24 33.14 5.86
N LEU A 148 -2.26 31.83 5.65
CA LEU A 148 -1.67 31.19 4.47
C LEU A 148 -2.59 31.34 3.25
N PRO A 149 -2.04 31.35 2.02
CA PRO A 149 -2.84 31.15 0.83
C PRO A 149 -3.45 29.74 0.84
N GLU A 150 -4.60 29.58 0.17
CA GLU A 150 -5.34 28.32 0.05
C GLU A 150 -4.49 27.19 -0.54
N SER A 151 -3.66 27.50 -1.53
CA SER A 151 -2.76 26.57 -2.23
C SER A 151 -1.48 27.28 -2.72
N GLY A 152 -0.56 26.53 -3.35
CA GLY A 152 0.61 27.08 -4.03
C GLY A 152 1.95 26.95 -3.27
N PRO A 153 3.08 27.33 -3.91
CA PRO A 153 4.42 27.01 -3.41
C PRO A 153 4.75 27.62 -2.04
N GLU A 154 4.28 28.83 -1.74
CA GLU A 154 4.54 29.48 -0.44
C GLU A 154 3.82 28.78 0.72
N ARG A 155 2.67 28.13 0.46
CA ARG A 155 1.98 27.28 1.43
C ARG A 155 2.84 26.06 1.76
N ILE A 156 3.31 25.36 0.74
CA ILE A 156 4.15 24.17 0.89
C ILE A 156 5.49 24.50 1.58
N ALA A 157 6.09 25.65 1.25
CA ALA A 157 7.30 26.14 1.91
C ALA A 157 7.09 26.50 3.39
N PHE A 158 5.89 26.88 3.81
CA PHE A 158 5.57 27.07 5.24
C PHE A 158 5.58 25.74 5.99
N PHE A 159 4.90 24.71 5.46
CA PHE A 159 4.82 23.39 6.10
C PHE A 159 6.16 22.65 6.13
N LEU A 160 7.11 22.98 5.25
CA LEU A 160 8.44 22.37 5.22
C LEU A 160 9.15 22.45 6.59
N GLY A 161 9.00 23.57 7.31
CA GLY A 161 9.56 23.76 8.65
C GLY A 161 8.88 22.96 9.76
N TYR A 162 7.76 22.29 9.46
CA TYR A 162 6.94 21.55 10.42
C TYR A 162 6.93 20.03 10.18
N LEU A 163 7.40 19.54 9.03
CA LEU A 163 7.37 18.13 8.65
C LEU A 163 7.90 17.13 9.70
N GLN A 164 8.94 17.48 10.46
CA GLN A 164 9.48 16.65 11.55
C GLN A 164 9.50 17.42 12.88
N HIS A 165 8.44 18.21 13.13
CA HIS A 165 8.25 18.91 14.41
C HIS A 165 8.04 17.93 15.57
N GLU A 166 8.48 18.28 16.78
CA GLU A 166 8.33 17.42 17.97
C GLU A 166 6.86 17.29 18.40
N ASP A 167 6.06 18.34 18.22
CA ASP A 167 4.60 18.30 18.36
C ASP A 167 3.98 17.41 17.25
N PRO A 168 3.29 16.30 17.61
CA PRO A 168 2.69 15.39 16.64
C PRO A 168 1.63 16.04 15.74
N LEU A 169 0.86 17.01 16.24
CA LEU A 169 -0.20 17.66 15.45
C LEU A 169 0.41 18.45 14.28
N LEU A 170 1.45 19.23 14.56
CA LEU A 170 2.15 20.06 13.56
C LEU A 170 2.86 19.18 12.53
N SER A 171 3.52 18.11 12.98
CA SER A 171 4.22 17.20 12.06
C SER A 171 3.28 16.37 11.20
N GLN A 172 2.09 16.04 11.70
CA GLN A 172 1.07 15.30 10.97
C GLN A 172 0.34 16.19 9.96
N ASP A 173 -0.14 17.36 10.38
CA ASP A 173 -0.79 18.35 9.50
C ASP A 173 0.16 18.79 8.37
N ALA A 174 1.42 19.08 8.68
CA ALA A 174 2.41 19.39 7.66
C ALA A 174 2.62 18.23 6.66
N TYR A 175 2.63 16.98 7.12
CA TYR A 175 2.74 15.83 6.21
C TYR A 175 1.51 15.70 5.30
N GLU A 176 0.32 15.91 5.86
CA GLU A 176 -0.96 15.88 5.16
C GLU A 176 -1.07 16.96 4.07
N GLU A 177 -0.63 18.18 4.37
CA GLU A 177 -0.55 19.28 3.41
C GLU A 177 0.43 18.99 2.27
N PHE A 178 1.54 18.29 2.55
CA PHE A 178 2.44 17.79 1.50
C PHE A 178 1.87 16.61 0.71
N ALA A 179 1.06 15.75 1.32
CA ALA A 179 0.47 14.59 0.66
C ALA A 179 -0.54 15.00 -0.43
N ARG A 180 -1.30 16.07 -0.19
CA ARG A 180 -2.26 16.65 -1.17
C ARG A 180 -1.65 17.72 -2.08
N ALA A 181 -0.40 18.13 -1.86
CA ALA A 181 0.24 19.18 -2.63
C ALA A 181 0.41 18.79 -4.12
N PRO A 182 0.02 19.65 -5.08
CA PRO A 182 0.38 19.45 -6.48
C PRO A 182 1.89 19.34 -6.65
N TYR A 183 2.37 18.34 -7.41
CA TYR A 183 3.80 18.12 -7.60
C TYR A 183 4.52 19.33 -8.26
N ALA A 184 3.78 20.18 -8.98
CA ALA A 184 4.27 21.46 -9.48
C ALA A 184 4.69 22.44 -8.35
N ASP A 185 3.96 22.48 -7.23
CA ASP A 185 4.27 23.35 -6.10
C ASP A 185 5.51 22.85 -5.35
N LEU A 186 5.66 21.52 -5.20
CA LEU A 186 6.88 20.92 -4.67
C LEU A 186 8.09 21.23 -5.56
N LYS A 187 7.96 21.13 -6.88
CA LYS A 187 9.00 21.52 -7.85
C LYS A 187 9.37 23.01 -7.72
N ALA A 188 8.40 23.88 -7.46
CA ALA A 188 8.62 25.32 -7.31
C ALA A 188 9.36 25.72 -6.02
N ILE A 189 9.35 24.90 -4.96
CA ILE A 189 10.11 25.14 -3.72
C ILE A 189 11.49 24.47 -3.70
N LYS A 190 11.96 23.91 -4.82
CA LYS A 190 13.25 23.17 -4.93
C LYS A 190 14.41 23.83 -4.17
N ASP A 191 14.61 25.14 -4.35
CA ASP A 191 15.74 25.89 -3.77
C ASP A 191 15.64 26.08 -2.24
N ARG A 192 14.54 25.65 -1.61
CA ARG A 192 14.35 25.65 -0.15
C ARG A 192 14.54 24.27 0.49
N LEU A 193 14.71 23.22 -0.31
CA LEU A 193 14.93 21.85 0.17
C LEU A 193 16.40 21.61 0.48
N ASP A 194 16.68 21.01 1.65
CA ASP A 194 18.04 20.69 2.11
C ASP A 194 18.31 19.18 1.92
N ILE A 195 19.28 18.85 1.06
CA ILE A 195 19.62 17.47 0.67
C ILE A 195 20.20 16.67 1.86
N ASP A 196 21.05 17.29 2.69
CA ASP A 196 21.66 16.63 3.85
C ASP A 196 20.59 16.33 4.92
N GLN A 197 19.65 17.26 5.12
CA GLN A 197 18.50 17.07 5.99
C GLN A 197 17.58 15.95 5.49
N LEU A 198 17.24 15.93 4.20
CA LEU A 198 16.42 14.87 3.60
C LEU A 198 17.07 13.50 3.77
N TRP A 199 18.39 13.39 3.57
CA TRP A 199 19.11 12.14 3.84
C TRP A 199 19.09 11.74 5.31
N ALA A 200 19.33 12.68 6.24
CA ALA A 200 19.23 12.40 7.67
C ALA A 200 17.84 11.90 8.09
N TRP A 201 16.79 12.41 7.45
CA TRP A 201 15.41 11.95 7.66
C TRP A 201 15.14 10.59 7.01
N ILE A 202 15.61 10.34 5.78
CA ILE A 202 15.52 9.03 5.10
C ILE A 202 16.29 7.94 5.87
N ASP A 203 17.39 8.28 6.54
CA ASP A 203 18.19 7.34 7.34
C ASP A 203 17.60 7.05 8.72
N SER A 204 16.76 7.93 9.24
CA SER A 204 16.21 7.79 10.59
C SER A 204 15.40 6.50 10.73
N PRO A 205 15.60 5.71 11.81
CA PRO A 205 14.81 4.51 12.06
C PRO A 205 13.36 4.83 12.45
N ASP A 206 13.10 6.05 12.91
CA ASP A 206 11.78 6.50 13.40
C ASP A 206 10.88 7.05 12.27
N THR A 207 11.43 7.23 11.06
CA THR A 207 10.69 7.75 9.91
C THR A 207 9.75 6.70 9.33
N SER A 208 8.44 7.00 9.34
CA SER A 208 7.40 6.12 8.82
C SER A 208 7.52 5.89 7.30
N PRO A 209 6.99 4.78 6.75
CA PRO A 209 7.05 4.50 5.32
C PRO A 209 6.50 5.61 4.43
N SER A 210 5.40 6.26 4.84
CA SER A 210 4.76 7.33 4.08
C SER A 210 5.58 8.62 4.10
N ARG A 211 6.19 8.98 5.24
CA ARG A 211 7.14 10.11 5.33
C ARG A 211 8.40 9.85 4.51
N ARG A 212 8.94 8.61 4.57
CA ARG A 212 10.10 8.19 3.77
C ARG A 212 9.85 8.31 2.27
N ARG A 213 8.64 7.95 1.79
CA ARG A 213 8.21 8.18 0.40
C ARG A 213 8.27 9.67 0.05
N LEU A 214 7.63 10.52 0.85
CA LEU A 214 7.63 11.97 0.64
C LEU A 214 9.07 12.54 0.55
N PHE A 215 9.97 12.10 1.43
CA PHE A 215 11.36 12.56 1.42
C PHE A 215 12.14 12.09 0.18
N PHE A 216 11.87 10.88 -0.34
CA PHE A 216 12.42 10.49 -1.65
C PHE A 216 11.84 11.31 -2.81
N THR A 217 10.54 11.65 -2.79
CA THR A 217 9.94 12.54 -3.79
C THR A 217 10.57 13.94 -3.76
N MET A 218 10.82 14.49 -2.56
CA MET A 218 11.57 15.75 -2.37
C MET A 218 13.01 15.65 -2.90
N LEU A 219 13.70 14.55 -2.61
CA LEU A 219 15.07 14.30 -3.09
C LEU A 219 15.12 14.17 -4.63
N GLY A 220 14.09 13.60 -5.26
CA GLY A 220 13.96 13.57 -6.72
C GLY A 220 13.83 14.96 -7.34
N VAL A 221 13.31 15.94 -6.59
CA VAL A 221 13.20 17.34 -7.03
C VAL A 221 14.50 18.12 -6.82
N CYS A 222 15.14 18.02 -5.65
CA CYS A 222 16.30 18.85 -5.29
C CYS A 222 17.67 18.20 -5.53
N GLY A 223 17.77 16.87 -5.50
CA GLY A 223 19.01 16.11 -5.58
C GLY A 223 19.77 16.22 -6.90
N GLY A 224 20.92 15.56 -6.95
CA GLY A 224 21.84 15.58 -8.07
C GLY A 224 22.65 14.30 -8.23
N PRO A 225 23.72 14.33 -9.06
CA PRO A 225 24.51 13.14 -9.38
C PRO A 225 25.20 12.47 -8.19
N ASP A 226 25.50 13.23 -7.13
CA ASP A 226 26.18 12.73 -5.92
C ASP A 226 25.27 11.85 -5.05
N ASP A 227 23.95 11.95 -5.20
CA ASP A 227 22.95 11.13 -4.50
C ASP A 227 22.77 9.73 -5.13
N ILE A 228 23.10 9.61 -6.42
CA ILE A 228 22.87 8.42 -7.24
C ILE A 228 23.52 7.15 -6.65
N PRO A 229 24.82 7.12 -6.27
CA PRO A 229 25.45 5.89 -5.78
C PRO A 229 24.79 5.34 -4.51
N ARG A 230 24.17 6.21 -3.71
CA ARG A 230 23.45 5.84 -2.50
C ARG A 230 22.12 5.16 -2.81
N LEU A 231 21.37 5.72 -3.77
CA LEU A 231 20.13 5.13 -4.28
C LEU A 231 20.41 3.78 -4.97
N GLU A 232 21.47 3.70 -5.78
CA GLU A 232 21.90 2.45 -6.44
C GLU A 232 22.21 1.35 -5.42
N ALA A 233 23.00 1.65 -4.37
CA ALA A 233 23.31 0.69 -3.31
C ALA A 233 22.07 0.18 -2.55
N MET A 234 21.03 1.01 -2.42
CA MET A 234 19.74 0.62 -1.84
C MET A 234 18.90 -0.22 -2.80
N LEU A 235 18.88 0.11 -4.09
CA LEU A 235 18.15 -0.62 -5.13
C LEU A 235 18.77 -1.99 -5.40
N GLU A 236 20.09 -2.08 -5.50
CA GLU A 236 20.84 -3.33 -5.74
C GLU A 236 20.71 -4.35 -4.62
N SER A 237 20.40 -3.92 -3.39
CA SER A 237 20.32 -4.83 -2.23
C SER A 237 19.33 -5.98 -2.46
N ASP A 238 19.67 -7.18 -2.01
CA ASP A 238 18.83 -8.36 -2.17
C ASP A 238 18.88 -9.28 -0.95
N ALA A 239 17.75 -9.39 -0.26
CA ALA A 239 17.53 -10.32 0.85
C ALA A 239 17.81 -11.78 0.46
N ARG A 240 17.60 -12.18 -0.81
CA ARG A 240 17.89 -13.53 -1.31
C ARG A 240 19.39 -13.83 -1.35
N VAL A 241 20.24 -12.80 -1.33
CA VAL A 241 21.71 -12.91 -1.27
C VAL A 241 22.22 -12.66 0.16
N SER A 242 21.71 -11.62 0.83
CA SER A 242 22.22 -11.21 2.14
C SER A 242 21.74 -12.09 3.30
N LEU A 243 20.52 -12.65 3.26
CA LEU A 243 20.02 -13.53 4.32
C LEU A 243 20.74 -14.88 4.37
N PRO A 244 20.97 -15.62 3.25
CA PRO A 244 21.77 -16.85 3.30
C PRO A 244 23.21 -16.61 3.76
N ALA A 245 23.80 -15.46 3.42
CA ALA A 245 25.11 -15.07 3.93
C ALA A 245 25.09 -14.82 5.45
N ALA A 246 24.06 -14.14 5.96
CA ALA A 246 23.87 -13.94 7.40
C ALA A 246 23.64 -15.28 8.12
N ASP A 247 22.81 -16.17 7.57
CA ASP A 247 22.55 -17.52 8.12
C ASP A 247 23.84 -18.36 8.19
N ALA A 248 24.72 -18.28 7.18
CA ALA A 248 26.03 -18.92 7.21
C ALA A 248 26.96 -18.36 8.29
N VAL A 249 26.97 -17.04 8.49
CA VAL A 249 27.73 -16.38 9.57
C VAL A 249 27.20 -16.79 10.95
N VAL A 250 25.88 -16.84 11.13
CA VAL A 250 25.24 -17.32 12.37
C VAL A 250 25.64 -18.77 12.64
N ALA A 251 25.53 -19.66 11.65
CA ALA A 251 25.88 -21.07 11.79
C ALA A 251 27.37 -21.27 12.15
N ALA A 252 28.28 -20.55 11.50
CA ALA A 252 29.71 -20.59 11.81
C ALA A 252 30.00 -20.04 13.23
N SER A 253 29.33 -18.95 13.63
CA SER A 253 29.46 -18.38 14.98
C SER A 253 28.99 -19.39 16.04
N VAL A 254 27.81 -20.00 15.87
CA VAL A 254 27.29 -21.02 16.79
C VAL A 254 28.19 -22.26 16.85
N ALA A 255 28.66 -22.76 15.70
CA ALA A 255 29.56 -23.92 15.64
C ALA A 255 30.92 -23.68 16.32
N SER A 256 31.39 -22.43 16.33
CA SER A 256 32.64 -22.03 16.99
C SER A 256 32.48 -21.70 18.49
N GLY A 257 31.27 -21.83 19.06
CA GLY A 257 30.98 -21.45 20.44
C GLY A 257 30.92 -19.94 20.67
N GLY A 258 30.58 -19.19 19.63
CA GLY A 258 30.43 -17.73 19.67
C GLY A 258 29.29 -17.24 20.56
N PRO A 259 29.22 -15.92 20.83
CA PRO A 259 28.22 -15.35 21.73
C PRO A 259 26.79 -15.57 21.25
N MET A 260 25.85 -15.87 22.15
CA MET A 260 24.42 -16.03 21.81
C MET A 260 23.83 -14.84 21.03
N ALA A 261 24.34 -13.62 21.24
CA ALA A 261 23.92 -12.44 20.49
C ALA A 261 24.17 -12.55 18.97
N SER A 262 25.06 -13.43 18.50
CA SER A 262 25.30 -13.61 17.06
C SER A 262 24.08 -14.13 16.30
N VAL A 263 23.14 -14.82 16.96
CA VAL A 263 21.87 -15.25 16.31
C VAL A 263 21.00 -14.08 15.84
N LEU A 264 21.19 -12.88 16.41
CA LEU A 264 20.47 -11.67 16.02
C LEU A 264 21.00 -11.07 14.71
N VAL A 265 22.19 -11.45 14.23
CA VAL A 265 22.79 -10.92 12.99
C VAL A 265 21.85 -11.11 11.80
N ARG A 266 21.18 -12.27 11.74
CA ARG A 266 20.17 -12.55 10.72
C ARG A 266 19.02 -11.54 10.74
N GLU A 267 18.49 -11.22 11.91
CA GLU A 267 17.36 -10.29 12.04
C GLU A 267 17.79 -8.85 11.81
N VAL A 268 19.01 -8.46 12.20
CA VAL A 268 19.59 -7.17 11.84
C VAL A 268 19.67 -7.02 10.32
N VAL A 269 20.20 -8.01 9.60
CA VAL A 269 20.25 -7.99 8.13
C VAL A 269 18.84 -7.97 7.51
N ALA A 270 17.90 -8.76 8.03
CA ALA A 270 16.51 -8.76 7.56
C ALA A 270 15.82 -7.39 7.77
N SER A 271 16.05 -6.75 8.91
CA SER A 271 15.51 -5.42 9.21
C SER A 271 16.12 -4.34 8.32
N GLU A 272 17.44 -4.40 8.09
CA GLU A 272 18.12 -3.48 7.19
C GLU A 272 17.65 -3.64 5.73
N GLU A 273 17.43 -4.85 5.24
CA GLU A 273 16.87 -5.05 3.88
C GLU A 273 15.44 -4.50 3.78
N ARG A 274 14.57 -4.76 4.78
CA ARG A 274 13.22 -4.15 4.83
C ARG A 274 13.29 -2.61 4.85
N ARG A 275 14.22 -2.03 5.62
CA ARG A 275 14.45 -0.58 5.70
C ARG A 275 14.91 0.01 4.37
N LYS A 276 15.82 -0.67 3.65
CA LYS A 276 16.28 -0.25 2.31
C LYS A 276 15.17 -0.24 1.26
N LYS A 277 14.20 -1.15 1.35
CA LYS A 277 13.07 -1.25 0.40
C LYS A 277 11.81 -0.47 0.86
N MET A 278 11.86 0.18 2.01
CA MET A 278 10.78 1.03 2.49
C MET A 278 10.68 2.28 1.60
N GLY A 279 9.51 2.51 0.99
CA GLY A 279 9.30 3.59 0.01
C GLY A 279 9.98 3.35 -1.34
N LEU A 280 10.13 2.08 -1.75
CA LEU A 280 10.81 1.68 -3.00
C LEU A 280 10.21 2.33 -4.26
N ASP A 281 8.91 2.62 -4.26
CA ASP A 281 8.21 3.36 -5.31
C ASP A 281 8.81 4.78 -5.49
N ALA A 282 8.75 5.60 -4.44
CA ALA A 282 9.31 6.95 -4.46
C ALA A 282 10.84 6.94 -4.63
N MET A 283 11.55 5.96 -4.04
CA MET A 283 13.00 5.80 -4.21
C MET A 283 13.38 5.48 -5.68
N THR A 284 12.60 4.63 -6.35
CA THR A 284 12.81 4.31 -7.78
C THR A 284 12.51 5.51 -8.66
N ALA A 285 11.42 6.24 -8.41
CA ALA A 285 11.10 7.48 -9.12
C ALA A 285 12.19 8.55 -8.94
N CYS A 286 12.68 8.74 -7.70
CA CYS A 286 13.81 9.61 -7.37
C CYS A 286 15.06 9.21 -8.16
N TYR A 287 15.49 7.94 -8.06
CA TYR A 287 16.66 7.44 -8.76
C TYR A 287 16.58 7.66 -10.28
N LEU A 288 15.45 7.32 -10.90
CA LEU A 288 15.26 7.48 -12.34
C LEU A 288 15.18 8.95 -12.77
N THR A 289 14.65 9.84 -11.91
CA THR A 289 14.66 11.30 -12.15
C THR A 289 16.09 11.86 -12.16
N LEU A 290 16.95 11.39 -11.25
CA LEU A 290 18.34 11.84 -11.15
C LEU A 290 19.27 11.18 -12.17
N ARG A 291 19.10 9.87 -12.43
CA ARG A 291 19.96 9.07 -13.32
C ARG A 291 19.57 9.17 -14.79
N GLY A 292 18.30 9.47 -15.07
CA GLY A 292 17.71 9.43 -16.41
C GLY A 292 17.53 8.01 -16.96
N ALA A 293 17.33 7.91 -18.27
CA ALA A 293 17.00 6.67 -18.98
C ALA A 293 17.95 5.48 -18.70
N ASP A 294 19.25 5.72 -18.56
CA ASP A 294 20.25 4.69 -18.23
C ASP A 294 19.93 3.94 -16.92
N GLY A 295 19.27 4.60 -15.97
CA GLY A 295 18.92 4.00 -14.68
C GLY A 295 17.95 2.82 -14.81
N LEU A 296 17.16 2.78 -15.89
CA LEU A 296 16.24 1.66 -16.12
C LEU A 296 16.95 0.33 -16.35
N ASP A 297 18.22 0.30 -16.78
CA ASP A 297 18.97 -0.94 -16.94
C ASP A 297 19.19 -1.66 -15.59
N LEU A 298 19.32 -0.89 -14.49
CA LEU A 298 19.35 -1.43 -13.13
C LEU A 298 17.98 -2.00 -12.75
N ILE A 299 16.91 -1.23 -12.99
CA ILE A 299 15.53 -1.57 -12.61
C ILE A 299 15.03 -2.80 -13.36
N ASP A 300 15.28 -2.86 -14.66
CA ASP A 300 14.98 -3.99 -15.54
C ASP A 300 15.63 -5.26 -15.01
N ARG A 301 16.95 -5.24 -14.77
CA ARG A 301 17.71 -6.38 -14.27
C ARG A 301 17.29 -6.81 -12.85
N ARG A 302 16.99 -5.87 -11.97
CA ARG A 302 16.79 -6.13 -10.53
C ARG A 302 15.35 -6.49 -10.18
N PHE A 303 14.37 -5.98 -10.91
CA PHE A 303 12.95 -6.10 -10.55
C PHE A 303 12.05 -6.58 -11.69
N LEU A 304 12.20 -6.07 -12.92
CA LEU A 304 11.19 -6.31 -13.98
C LEU A 304 11.43 -7.59 -14.80
N ALA A 305 12.69 -7.95 -15.06
CA ALA A 305 13.06 -9.17 -15.77
C ALA A 305 13.24 -10.39 -14.84
N ASP A 306 13.31 -10.17 -13.52
CA ASP A 306 13.47 -11.22 -12.52
C ASP A 306 12.10 -11.72 -12.06
N THR A 307 11.63 -12.82 -12.65
CA THR A 307 10.36 -13.47 -12.32
C THR A 307 10.33 -14.13 -10.93
N GLY A 308 11.44 -14.08 -10.17
CA GLY A 308 11.53 -14.47 -8.77
C GLY A 308 11.66 -13.27 -7.82
N ALA A 309 11.48 -12.04 -8.30
CA ALA A 309 11.45 -10.84 -7.46
C ALA A 309 10.23 -10.85 -6.53
N ASP A 310 10.32 -10.11 -5.42
CA ASP A 310 9.20 -9.98 -4.48
C ASP A 310 8.07 -9.17 -5.13
N TYR A 311 6.84 -9.68 -5.06
CA TYR A 311 5.65 -9.05 -5.63
C TYR A 311 5.51 -7.58 -5.19
N SER A 312 5.70 -7.28 -3.90
CA SER A 312 5.59 -5.92 -3.39
C SER A 312 6.64 -4.98 -4.00
N HIS A 313 7.83 -5.50 -4.32
CA HIS A 313 8.88 -4.71 -4.97
C HIS A 313 8.56 -4.44 -6.45
N VAL A 314 8.11 -5.45 -7.19
CA VAL A 314 7.73 -5.29 -8.60
C VAL A 314 6.55 -4.31 -8.74
N TYR A 315 5.55 -4.44 -7.87
CA TYR A 315 4.43 -3.49 -7.78
C TYR A 315 4.91 -2.07 -7.47
N SER A 316 5.78 -1.87 -6.47
CA SER A 316 6.36 -0.55 -6.16
C SER A 316 7.11 0.06 -7.34
N VAL A 317 7.89 -0.73 -8.07
CA VAL A 317 8.58 -0.27 -9.29
C VAL A 317 7.58 0.10 -10.37
N LEU A 318 6.53 -0.69 -10.60
CA LEU A 318 5.47 -0.36 -11.56
C LEU A 318 4.76 0.96 -11.20
N MET A 319 4.53 1.25 -9.92
CA MET A 319 3.99 2.55 -9.50
C MET A 319 4.96 3.71 -9.83
N ALA A 320 6.27 3.49 -9.68
CA ALA A 320 7.27 4.49 -10.07
C ALA A 320 7.27 4.74 -11.59
N LEU A 321 7.12 3.70 -12.42
CA LEU A 321 6.98 3.85 -13.87
C LEU A 321 5.71 4.61 -14.25
N ARG A 322 4.57 4.33 -13.58
CA ARG A 322 3.31 5.07 -13.77
C ARG A 322 3.44 6.55 -13.45
N PHE A 323 4.06 6.89 -12.31
CA PHE A 323 4.34 8.27 -11.95
C PHE A 323 5.20 8.99 -13.00
N LEU A 324 6.30 8.36 -13.46
CA LEU A 324 7.19 8.94 -14.47
C LEU A 324 6.58 9.04 -15.87
N ALA A 325 5.56 8.24 -16.18
CA ALA A 325 4.81 8.33 -17.42
C ALA A 325 3.80 9.50 -17.40
N ASP A 326 3.24 9.82 -16.23
CA ASP A 326 2.32 10.94 -16.03
C ASP A 326 3.04 12.29 -15.82
N GLU A 327 4.30 12.26 -15.35
CA GLU A 327 5.16 13.44 -15.15
C GLU A 327 6.38 13.42 -16.12
N PRO A 328 6.27 13.98 -17.33
CA PRO A 328 7.34 13.97 -18.33
C PRO A 328 8.63 14.63 -17.80
N GLY A 329 9.74 13.90 -17.86
CA GLY A 329 11.01 14.32 -17.25
C GLY A 329 12.25 13.73 -17.92
N ALA A 330 13.23 13.34 -17.11
CA ALA A 330 14.54 12.85 -17.56
C ALA A 330 14.52 11.47 -18.26
N VAL A 331 13.36 10.78 -18.26
CA VAL A 331 13.18 9.45 -18.83
C VAL A 331 12.14 9.53 -19.96
N PRO A 332 12.50 9.19 -21.21
CA PRO A 332 11.54 9.12 -22.32
C PRO A 332 10.52 8.00 -22.12
N ILE A 333 9.26 8.26 -22.49
CA ILE A 333 8.16 7.30 -22.37
C ILE A 333 8.43 6.00 -23.15
N GLU A 334 9.14 6.08 -24.27
CA GLU A 334 9.52 4.92 -25.08
C GLU A 334 10.42 3.94 -24.32
N ARG A 335 11.32 4.46 -23.46
CA ARG A 335 12.21 3.63 -22.63
C ARG A 335 11.47 3.08 -21.41
N LEU A 336 10.52 3.82 -20.84
CA LEU A 336 9.60 3.33 -19.80
C LEU A 336 8.72 2.18 -20.31
N MET A 337 8.11 2.34 -21.49
CA MET A 337 7.34 1.28 -22.15
C MET A 337 8.20 0.04 -22.41
N GLN A 338 9.44 0.21 -22.90
CA GLN A 338 10.37 -0.90 -23.09
C GLN A 338 10.63 -1.69 -21.78
N SER A 339 10.80 -1.01 -20.65
CA SER A 339 10.92 -1.63 -19.32
C SER A 339 9.64 -2.35 -18.91
N ALA A 340 8.48 -1.69 -19.02
CA ALA A 340 7.20 -2.24 -18.61
C ALA A 340 6.81 -3.51 -19.40
N ARG A 341 7.16 -3.59 -20.69
CA ARG A 341 6.98 -4.79 -21.51
C ARG A 341 7.64 -6.05 -20.94
N LEU A 342 8.66 -5.94 -20.09
CA LEU A 342 9.28 -7.09 -19.41
C LEU A 342 8.28 -7.82 -18.50
N LEU A 343 7.34 -7.07 -17.89
CA LEU A 343 6.30 -7.63 -17.02
C LEU A 343 5.26 -8.48 -17.77
N LEU A 344 5.19 -8.42 -19.11
CA LEU A 344 4.36 -9.33 -19.91
C LEU A 344 4.83 -10.79 -19.84
N ALA A 345 6.08 -11.02 -19.42
CA ALA A 345 6.63 -12.34 -19.13
C ALA A 345 6.57 -12.70 -17.64
N HIS A 346 6.12 -11.79 -16.76
CA HIS A 346 6.01 -12.03 -15.32
C HIS A 346 4.60 -12.56 -14.97
N PRO A 347 4.47 -13.76 -14.37
CA PRO A 347 3.17 -14.41 -14.16
C PRO A 347 2.18 -13.55 -13.35
N ASP A 348 2.65 -12.91 -12.27
CA ASP A 348 1.80 -12.13 -11.36
C ASP A 348 1.57 -10.65 -11.76
N PHE A 349 2.13 -10.19 -12.88
CA PHE A 349 2.07 -8.77 -13.30
C PHE A 349 1.66 -8.53 -14.76
N ALA A 350 1.61 -9.58 -15.57
CA ALA A 350 1.25 -9.44 -16.98
C ALA A 350 -0.15 -8.81 -17.16
N ASP A 351 -1.12 -9.14 -16.30
CA ASP A 351 -2.47 -8.54 -16.28
C ASP A 351 -2.47 -7.08 -15.81
N GLN A 352 -1.60 -6.73 -14.85
CA GLN A 352 -1.51 -5.38 -14.28
C GLN A 352 -0.88 -4.36 -15.22
N VAL A 353 0.04 -4.79 -16.10
CA VAL A 353 0.76 -3.89 -17.00
C VAL A 353 0.05 -3.65 -18.34
N VAL A 354 -0.80 -4.58 -18.82
CA VAL A 354 -1.54 -4.37 -20.10
C VAL A 354 -2.37 -3.07 -20.12
N PRO A 355 -3.09 -2.69 -19.05
CA PRO A 355 -3.81 -1.42 -18.99
C PRO A 355 -2.90 -0.19 -19.10
N ASP A 356 -1.70 -0.26 -18.52
CA ASP A 356 -0.71 0.81 -18.62
C ASP A 356 -0.18 0.94 -20.04
N LEU A 357 0.14 -0.18 -20.70
CA LEU A 357 0.56 -0.20 -22.10
C LEU A 357 -0.51 0.38 -23.03
N ALA A 358 -1.81 0.15 -22.76
CA ALA A 358 -2.90 0.80 -23.49
C ALA A 358 -2.96 2.31 -23.22
N ARG A 359 -2.81 2.73 -21.96
CA ARG A 359 -2.79 4.15 -21.54
C ARG A 359 -1.62 4.93 -22.13
N TRP A 360 -0.46 4.29 -22.30
CA TRP A 360 0.75 4.87 -22.87
C TRP A 360 0.84 4.71 -24.40
N GLU A 361 -0.22 4.19 -25.05
CA GLU A 361 -0.31 4.01 -26.51
C GLU A 361 0.76 3.06 -27.08
N ASP A 362 1.15 2.02 -26.32
CA ASP A 362 2.17 1.03 -26.71
C ASP A 362 1.66 -0.01 -27.72
N TRP A 363 1.33 0.43 -28.93
CA TRP A 363 0.81 -0.44 -29.98
C TRP A 363 1.80 -1.50 -30.47
N GLY A 364 3.10 -1.34 -30.15
CA GLY A 364 4.15 -2.31 -30.48
C GLY A 364 4.01 -3.66 -29.76
N SER A 365 3.27 -3.72 -28.64
CA SER A 365 3.07 -4.95 -27.86
C SER A 365 1.96 -5.86 -28.38
N MET A 366 1.18 -5.43 -29.38
CA MET A 366 -0.03 -6.11 -29.85
C MET A 366 0.17 -7.59 -30.19
N ASP A 367 1.23 -7.94 -30.93
CA ASP A 367 1.50 -9.32 -31.34
C ASP A 367 1.89 -10.21 -30.16
N ALA A 368 2.60 -9.64 -29.17
CA ALA A 368 2.98 -10.32 -27.94
C ALA A 368 1.76 -10.57 -27.03
N LEU A 369 0.84 -9.59 -26.94
CA LEU A 369 -0.41 -9.71 -26.20
C LEU A 369 -1.36 -10.74 -26.86
N ALA A 370 -1.50 -10.73 -28.19
CA ALA A 370 -2.28 -11.74 -28.90
C ALA A 370 -1.69 -13.15 -28.71
N LYS A 371 -0.36 -13.30 -28.65
CA LYS A 371 0.30 -14.56 -28.29
C LYS A 371 0.00 -14.95 -26.83
N LEU A 372 0.17 -14.04 -25.88
CA LEU A 372 -0.09 -14.26 -24.46
C LEU A 372 -1.55 -14.68 -24.21
N TYR A 373 -2.51 -14.07 -24.91
CA TYR A 373 -3.91 -14.46 -24.87
C TYR A 373 -4.11 -15.93 -25.27
N ARG A 374 -3.54 -16.38 -26.40
CA ARG A 374 -3.61 -17.79 -26.82
C ARG A 374 -2.88 -18.74 -25.88
N ASP A 375 -1.76 -18.31 -25.30
CA ASP A 375 -1.00 -19.12 -24.34
C ASP A 375 -1.71 -19.24 -22.98
N SER A 376 -2.56 -18.26 -22.61
CA SER A 376 -3.38 -18.30 -21.38
C SER A 376 -4.44 -19.42 -21.32
N PHE A 377 -4.60 -20.21 -22.39
CA PHE A 377 -5.45 -21.41 -22.40
C PHE A 377 -4.67 -22.70 -22.10
N LYS A 378 -3.33 -22.63 -21.99
CA LYS A 378 -2.45 -23.78 -21.70
C LYS A 378 -2.19 -23.95 -20.21
N GLU A 379 -2.21 -22.85 -19.46
CA GLU A 379 -1.88 -22.77 -18.03
C GLU A 379 -2.93 -21.91 -17.33
N ASP A 380 -3.55 -22.44 -16.26
CA ASP A 380 -4.62 -21.75 -15.53
C ASP A 380 -4.15 -20.46 -14.83
N SER A 381 -2.85 -20.35 -14.52
CA SER A 381 -2.22 -19.18 -13.88
C SER A 381 -2.45 -17.88 -14.64
N ASN A 382 -2.45 -17.93 -15.97
CA ASN A 382 -2.50 -16.73 -16.81
C ASN A 382 -3.93 -16.32 -17.21
N ARG A 383 -4.99 -16.90 -16.63
CA ARG A 383 -6.38 -16.58 -17.05
C ARG A 383 -6.75 -15.10 -16.87
N TYR A 384 -6.17 -14.41 -15.89
CA TYR A 384 -6.48 -13.01 -15.56
C TYR A 384 -6.06 -12.00 -16.64
N VAL A 385 -5.06 -12.33 -17.46
CA VAL A 385 -4.56 -11.43 -18.53
C VAL A 385 -5.58 -11.21 -19.66
N ARG A 386 -6.60 -12.09 -19.79
CA ARG A 386 -7.51 -12.09 -20.94
C ARG A 386 -8.36 -10.82 -21.05
N GLU A 387 -8.99 -10.37 -19.97
CA GLU A 387 -9.85 -9.19 -20.00
C GLU A 387 -9.07 -7.87 -20.24
N PRO A 388 -7.90 -7.64 -19.58
CA PRO A 388 -7.01 -6.53 -19.92
C PRO A 388 -6.55 -6.53 -21.39
N ILE A 389 -6.20 -7.69 -21.96
CA ILE A 389 -5.79 -7.80 -23.37
C ILE A 389 -6.93 -7.45 -24.32
N VAL A 390 -8.16 -7.91 -24.06
CA VAL A 390 -9.32 -7.53 -24.89
C VAL A 390 -9.52 -6.02 -24.83
N THR A 391 -9.44 -5.40 -23.65
CA THR A 391 -9.66 -3.95 -23.55
C THR A 391 -8.53 -3.15 -24.21
N TYR A 392 -7.27 -3.58 -24.09
CA TYR A 392 -6.16 -3.01 -24.87
C TYR A 392 -6.43 -3.10 -26.38
N LEU A 393 -6.95 -4.23 -26.87
CA LEU A 393 -7.24 -4.42 -28.29
C LEU A 393 -8.46 -3.60 -28.74
N ASP A 394 -9.51 -3.48 -27.93
CA ASP A 394 -10.66 -2.62 -28.21
C ASP A 394 -10.22 -1.13 -28.27
N VAL A 395 -9.33 -0.66 -27.38
CA VAL A 395 -8.75 0.71 -27.44
C VAL A 395 -7.83 0.89 -28.65
N ALA A 396 -7.00 -0.12 -28.98
CA ALA A 396 -6.17 -0.10 -30.18
C ALA A 396 -7.01 -0.12 -31.47
N ALA A 397 -8.22 -0.71 -31.45
CA ALA A 397 -9.15 -0.76 -32.58
C ALA A 397 -9.84 0.60 -32.85
N GLU A 398 -9.88 1.52 -31.87
CA GLU A 398 -10.30 2.91 -32.09
C GLU A 398 -9.22 3.75 -32.80
N GLN A 399 -7.95 3.29 -32.85
CA GLN A 399 -6.85 4.04 -33.48
C GLN A 399 -6.93 4.03 -35.02
N PRO A 400 -6.57 5.13 -35.71
CA PRO A 400 -6.57 5.18 -37.16
C PRO A 400 -5.42 4.38 -37.81
N GLY A 401 -5.66 3.85 -39.01
CA GLY A 401 -4.64 3.21 -39.85
C GLY A 401 -4.25 1.79 -39.42
N ASP A 402 -2.99 1.41 -39.64
CA ASP A 402 -2.47 0.04 -39.43
C ASP A 402 -2.74 -0.50 -38.02
N VAL A 403 -2.67 0.35 -36.99
CA VAL A 403 -2.95 -0.05 -35.59
C VAL A 403 -4.39 -0.54 -35.45
N GLY A 404 -5.37 0.25 -35.89
CA GLY A 404 -6.78 -0.13 -35.84
C GLY A 404 -7.10 -1.34 -36.71
N GLU A 405 -6.54 -1.41 -37.93
CA GLU A 405 -6.74 -2.55 -38.82
C GLU A 405 -6.22 -3.86 -38.20
N ARG A 406 -5.02 -3.84 -37.60
CA ARG A 406 -4.42 -4.99 -36.91
C ARG A 406 -5.16 -5.37 -35.64
N ALA A 407 -5.58 -4.38 -34.84
CA ALA A 407 -6.34 -4.62 -33.62
C ALA A 407 -7.70 -5.27 -33.92
N ASN A 408 -8.43 -4.75 -34.91
CA ASN A 408 -9.69 -5.35 -35.38
C ASN A 408 -9.49 -6.78 -35.91
N ALA A 409 -8.40 -7.05 -36.64
CA ALA A 409 -8.06 -8.40 -37.08
C ALA A 409 -7.76 -9.34 -35.91
N ALA A 410 -7.02 -8.89 -34.89
CA ALA A 410 -6.72 -9.66 -33.68
C ALA A 410 -8.00 -9.93 -32.85
N LEU A 411 -8.88 -8.95 -32.67
CA LEU A 411 -10.18 -9.13 -32.02
C LEU A 411 -11.02 -10.20 -32.74
N ALA A 412 -11.09 -10.14 -34.07
CA ALA A 412 -11.82 -11.12 -34.88
C ALA A 412 -11.23 -12.54 -34.83
N GLU A 413 -9.91 -12.68 -34.63
CA GLU A 413 -9.25 -13.98 -34.41
C GLU A 413 -9.54 -14.54 -33.01
N LEU A 414 -9.52 -13.69 -31.98
CA LEU A 414 -9.52 -14.10 -30.58
C LEU A 414 -10.93 -14.19 -29.96
N GLU A 415 -11.91 -13.40 -30.41
CA GLU A 415 -13.28 -13.40 -29.85
C GLU A 415 -13.98 -14.77 -29.91
N PRO A 416 -13.82 -15.59 -30.98
CA PRO A 416 -14.38 -16.95 -31.01
C PRO A 416 -13.77 -17.94 -30.01
N LEU A 417 -12.59 -17.64 -29.43
CA LEU A 417 -11.89 -18.55 -28.51
C LEU A 417 -12.43 -18.45 -27.07
N ASP A 418 -12.87 -17.26 -26.65
CA ASP A 418 -13.44 -17.01 -25.32
C ASP A 418 -14.42 -15.81 -25.35
N PRO A 419 -15.65 -16.01 -25.85
CA PRO A 419 -16.67 -14.95 -25.92
C PRO A 419 -17.08 -14.40 -24.54
N GLU A 420 -16.88 -15.17 -23.46
CA GLU A 420 -17.21 -14.75 -22.10
C GLU A 420 -16.23 -13.69 -21.59
N SER A 421 -14.93 -13.85 -21.83
CA SER A 421 -13.92 -12.83 -21.51
C SER A 421 -14.14 -11.55 -22.31
N PHE A 422 -14.49 -11.64 -23.59
CA PHE A 422 -14.86 -10.46 -24.41
C PHE A 422 -16.09 -9.73 -23.87
N SER A 423 -17.14 -10.49 -23.51
CA SER A 423 -18.36 -9.94 -22.90
C SER A 423 -18.11 -9.32 -21.52
N ARG A 424 -17.16 -9.83 -20.73
CA ARG A 424 -16.75 -9.24 -19.44
C ARG A 424 -15.97 -7.95 -19.64
N ALA A 425 -14.91 -7.97 -20.45
CA ALA A 425 -14.07 -6.81 -20.74
C ALA A 425 -14.88 -5.60 -21.25
N ARG A 426 -15.76 -5.81 -22.23
CA ARG A 426 -16.60 -4.74 -22.80
C ARG A 426 -17.63 -4.20 -21.80
N ARG A 427 -18.16 -5.03 -20.90
CA ARG A 427 -19.03 -4.57 -19.80
C ARG A 427 -18.25 -3.73 -18.78
N LEU A 428 -17.08 -4.17 -18.33
CA LEU A 428 -16.25 -3.41 -17.39
C LEU A 428 -15.80 -2.07 -17.97
N SER A 429 -15.44 -2.06 -19.26
CA SER A 429 -15.07 -0.85 -20.00
C SER A 429 -16.21 0.18 -20.07
N ALA A 430 -17.45 -0.30 -20.26
CA ALA A 430 -18.65 0.56 -20.25
C ALA A 430 -18.95 1.20 -18.88
N PHE A 431 -18.41 0.67 -17.78
CA PHE A 431 -18.48 1.27 -16.44
C PHE A 431 -17.24 2.13 -16.10
N GLY A 432 -16.44 2.51 -17.09
CA GLY A 432 -15.40 3.55 -16.95
C GLY A 432 -14.03 3.06 -16.47
N PHE A 433 -13.81 1.75 -16.32
CA PHE A 433 -12.56 1.19 -15.79
C PHE A 433 -11.29 1.62 -16.55
N LEU A 434 -11.42 2.00 -17.84
CA LEU A 434 -10.33 2.53 -18.67
C LEU A 434 -10.68 3.82 -19.44
N GLY A 435 -11.62 4.62 -18.92
CA GLY A 435 -12.19 5.79 -19.62
C GLY A 435 -11.23 6.96 -19.95
N SER A 436 -9.96 6.93 -19.52
CA SER A 436 -9.02 8.04 -19.71
C SER A 436 -8.42 8.16 -21.12
N ALA A 437 -8.25 7.06 -21.86
CA ALA A 437 -7.69 7.12 -23.22
C ALA A 437 -8.54 8.01 -24.16
N ARG A 438 -9.86 7.95 -24.00
CA ARG A 438 -10.84 8.73 -24.78
C ARG A 438 -10.86 10.22 -24.46
N ALA A 439 -10.38 10.62 -23.28
CA ALA A 439 -10.39 12.02 -22.83
C ALA A 439 -9.28 12.86 -23.50
N LYS A 440 -8.16 12.22 -23.85
CA LYS A 440 -6.99 12.88 -24.46
C LYS A 440 -7.31 13.49 -25.83
N GLU A 441 -8.12 12.79 -26.62
CA GLU A 441 -8.52 13.23 -27.97
C GLU A 441 -9.56 14.37 -27.94
N ALA A 442 -10.48 14.33 -26.97
CA ALA A 442 -11.43 15.43 -26.73
C ALA A 442 -10.73 16.72 -26.27
N ALA A 443 -9.71 16.62 -25.41
CA ALA A 443 -8.92 17.76 -24.95
C ALA A 443 -8.13 18.44 -26.10
N THR A 444 -7.70 17.69 -27.12
CA THR A 444 -7.06 18.26 -28.31
C THR A 444 -8.01 18.91 -29.32
N ALA A 445 -9.33 18.69 -29.19
CA ALA A 445 -10.32 19.15 -30.16
C ALA A 445 -10.96 20.51 -29.84
N GLN A 446 -10.81 21.04 -28.62
CA GLN A 446 -11.45 22.29 -28.18
C GLN A 446 -10.54 23.17 -27.31
N ALA A 447 -9.89 24.14 -27.97
CA ALA A 447 -9.23 25.27 -27.32
C ALA A 447 -9.45 26.56 -28.14
N ASP A 448 -10.59 27.23 -27.93
CA ASP A 448 -10.79 28.63 -28.33
C ASP A 448 -11.38 29.39 -27.13
N PRO A 449 -10.60 30.25 -26.43
CA PRO A 449 -10.91 30.71 -25.08
C PRO A 449 -11.81 31.96 -25.05
N ALA A 450 -12.85 32.00 -25.88
CA ALA A 450 -13.63 33.21 -26.14
C ALA A 450 -15.10 33.21 -25.63
N ASP A 451 -15.69 32.06 -25.28
CA ASP A 451 -17.16 31.92 -25.12
C ASP A 451 -17.64 31.65 -23.67
N ALA A 452 -16.79 31.87 -22.67
CA ALA A 452 -17.09 31.59 -21.26
C ALA A 452 -17.66 32.80 -20.47
N LEU A 453 -18.60 33.57 -21.05
CA LEU A 453 -19.31 34.67 -20.36
C LEU A 453 -20.75 34.89 -20.88
N VAL A 454 -21.67 33.93 -20.65
CA VAL A 454 -23.12 34.17 -20.75
C VAL A 454 -23.87 33.37 -19.67
N GLU A 455 -24.48 34.06 -18.71
CA GLU A 455 -25.54 33.48 -17.87
C GLU A 455 -26.87 33.45 -18.64
N PRO A 456 -27.68 32.38 -18.55
CA PRO A 456 -29.07 32.38 -18.99
C PRO A 456 -30.03 32.53 -17.80
N ASP A 457 -30.76 33.65 -17.79
CA ASP A 457 -31.87 33.91 -16.87
C ASP A 457 -33.20 33.30 -17.38
N ALA A 458 -34.06 32.97 -16.41
CA ALA A 458 -35.51 32.90 -16.46
C ALA A 458 -36.32 31.77 -17.15
N THR A 459 -37.39 31.43 -16.43
CA THR A 459 -38.73 30.93 -16.83
C THR A 459 -39.04 29.42 -16.85
N PHE A 460 -40.02 29.07 -16.01
CA PHE A 460 -40.83 27.84 -16.04
C PHE A 460 -41.90 27.91 -17.12
N GLU A 461 -42.25 26.77 -17.72
CA GLU A 461 -43.62 26.50 -18.17
C GLU A 461 -43.98 25.00 -17.99
N GLU A 462 -45.24 24.71 -17.73
CA GLU A 462 -45.73 23.49 -17.07
C GLU A 462 -46.63 22.65 -18.00
N THR A 463 -46.41 21.32 -18.13
CA THR A 463 -47.48 20.40 -18.64
C THR A 463 -47.34 18.93 -18.19
N GLN A 464 -47.87 18.63 -17.00
CA GLN A 464 -48.83 17.53 -16.70
C GLN A 464 -48.50 16.01 -16.89
N PRO A 465 -49.24 15.07 -16.23
CA PRO A 465 -48.57 14.21 -15.25
C PRO A 465 -48.80 12.67 -15.39
N ALA A 466 -48.16 11.90 -14.51
CA ALA A 466 -48.39 10.47 -14.32
C ALA A 466 -49.67 10.15 -13.52
N PRO A 467 -50.32 8.99 -13.73
CA PRO A 467 -51.59 8.65 -13.09
C PRO A 467 -51.44 8.12 -11.65
N SER A 468 -52.43 8.43 -10.82
CA SER A 468 -52.58 8.03 -9.43
C SER A 468 -53.24 6.66 -9.25
N LEU A 469 -53.00 6.03 -8.08
CA LEU A 469 -53.94 5.10 -7.44
C LEU A 469 -54.07 5.48 -5.96
N GLU A 470 -55.31 5.72 -5.53
CA GLU A 470 -55.63 6.11 -4.15
C GLU A 470 -55.97 4.90 -3.25
N SER A 471 -55.94 5.18 -1.94
CA SER A 471 -56.18 4.27 -0.83
C SER A 471 -57.63 3.77 -0.72
N THR A 472 -57.79 2.56 -0.17
CA THR A 472 -58.98 2.19 0.62
C THR A 472 -58.53 1.61 1.95
N ALA A 473 -59.00 2.20 3.05
CA ALA A 473 -58.71 1.75 4.41
C ALA A 473 -59.65 0.62 4.86
N ASP A 474 -59.17 -0.25 5.75
CA ASP A 474 -59.90 -0.57 6.98
C ASP A 474 -58.94 -1.10 8.07
N ALA A 475 -59.34 -1.06 9.34
CA ALA A 475 -58.47 -1.31 10.50
C ALA A 475 -58.80 -2.62 11.24
N ALA A 476 -57.77 -3.35 11.72
CA ALA A 476 -57.82 -4.16 12.96
C ALA A 476 -56.43 -4.72 13.38
N ASP A 477 -56.03 -4.37 14.60
CA ASP A 477 -55.21 -5.09 15.61
C ASP A 477 -53.86 -5.80 15.35
N ASP A 478 -53.07 -5.72 16.42
CA ASP A 478 -51.99 -6.58 16.92
C ASP A 478 -50.53 -6.52 16.38
N ALA A 479 -49.67 -6.00 17.27
CA ALA A 479 -48.26 -6.37 17.54
C ALA A 479 -47.16 -6.06 16.49
N ILE A 480 -46.41 -4.98 16.77
CA ILE A 480 -45.06 -4.72 16.24
C ILE A 480 -44.03 -5.57 17.02
N PRO A 481 -43.07 -6.21 16.32
CA PRO A 481 -41.68 -6.07 16.74
C PRO A 481 -40.68 -5.81 15.59
N ASP A 482 -39.68 -5.01 15.94
CA ASP A 482 -38.43 -4.61 15.26
C ASP A 482 -37.64 -5.73 14.52
N PRO A 483 -37.12 -5.48 13.30
CA PRO A 483 -36.20 -6.38 12.60
C PRO A 483 -34.71 -5.94 12.63
N ALA A 484 -34.08 -5.92 13.80
CA ALA A 484 -32.64 -6.14 13.89
C ALA A 484 -32.32 -7.64 13.74
N GLY A 485 -31.89 -8.08 12.55
CA GLY A 485 -31.61 -9.50 12.28
C GLY A 485 -30.80 -9.76 11.01
N GLY A 486 -29.49 -9.98 11.16
CA GLY A 486 -28.60 -10.30 10.05
C GLY A 486 -28.75 -11.74 9.53
N VAL A 487 -28.45 -11.95 8.24
CA VAL A 487 -28.41 -13.27 7.60
C VAL A 487 -27.07 -13.49 6.92
N THR A 488 -26.32 -14.48 7.40
CA THR A 488 -25.07 -14.98 6.80
C THR A 488 -25.34 -15.97 5.66
N PRO A 489 -24.63 -15.90 4.51
CA PRO A 489 -24.57 -17.01 3.57
C PRO A 489 -23.51 -18.03 4.02
N THR A 490 -23.93 -19.27 4.25
CA THR A 490 -23.06 -20.40 4.59
C THR A 490 -22.28 -20.93 3.39
N TYR A 491 -20.96 -21.11 3.54
CA TYR A 491 -20.17 -21.99 2.68
C TYR A 491 -20.54 -23.46 2.96
N ALA A 492 -20.76 -24.24 1.90
CA ALA A 492 -20.97 -25.68 1.99
C ALA A 492 -19.85 -26.43 1.25
N GLU A 493 -19.04 -27.18 2.00
CA GLU A 493 -18.10 -28.15 1.44
C GLU A 493 -18.88 -29.34 0.86
N ALA A 494 -18.48 -29.80 -0.34
CA ALA A 494 -18.99 -31.04 -0.93
C ALA A 494 -17.83 -31.91 -1.39
N VAL A 495 -17.41 -32.82 -0.53
CA VAL A 495 -16.47 -33.91 -0.85
C VAL A 495 -17.26 -35.06 -1.49
N PRO A 496 -16.90 -35.57 -2.69
CA PRO A 496 -17.45 -36.81 -3.21
C PRO A 496 -16.71 -38.02 -2.62
N SER A 497 -17.46 -38.91 -1.98
CA SER A 497 -16.98 -40.18 -1.43
C SER A 497 -16.95 -41.31 -2.48
N LEU A 498 -16.10 -42.31 -2.22
CA LEU A 498 -15.86 -43.49 -3.06
C LEU A 498 -17.00 -44.53 -2.98
N GLU A 499 -17.22 -45.29 -4.06
CA GLU A 499 -17.90 -46.60 -4.07
C GLU A 499 -17.09 -47.62 -4.90
N GLU A 500 -17.13 -48.90 -4.49
CA GLU A 500 -16.45 -50.08 -5.08
C GLU A 500 -17.50 -50.90 -5.89
N ASP A 501 -17.25 -51.85 -6.80
CA ASP A 501 -16.13 -52.72 -7.25
C ASP A 501 -16.55 -53.28 -8.66
N PRO A 502 -16.02 -54.35 -9.29
CA PRO A 502 -14.66 -54.89 -9.46
C PRO A 502 -14.20 -55.02 -10.94
N GLY A 503 -12.90 -55.32 -11.17
CA GLY A 503 -12.48 -55.98 -12.43
C GLY A 503 -10.99 -55.92 -12.83
N ALA A 504 -10.11 -56.69 -12.16
CA ALA A 504 -8.75 -57.03 -12.66
C ALA A 504 -8.80 -58.36 -13.48
N PRO A 505 -7.77 -58.76 -14.27
CA PRO A 505 -6.36 -59.00 -13.85
C PRO A 505 -5.31 -58.15 -14.60
N GLU A 506 -4.21 -57.72 -13.97
CA GLU A 506 -2.88 -58.37 -13.91
C GLU A 506 -2.13 -58.51 -15.25
N ASP A 507 -1.08 -57.69 -15.47
CA ASP A 507 0.32 -58.17 -15.47
C ASP A 507 1.35 -57.01 -15.53
N THR A 508 2.41 -57.14 -14.73
CA THR A 508 3.71 -56.41 -14.79
C THR A 508 4.78 -57.38 -15.37
N PRO A 509 6.03 -56.99 -15.74
CA PRO A 509 6.82 -55.85 -15.24
C PRO A 509 7.76 -55.10 -16.23
N GLU A 510 8.28 -53.97 -15.75
CA GLU A 510 9.70 -53.52 -15.78
C GLU A 510 10.70 -54.11 -16.80
N ALA A 511 11.31 -53.25 -17.63
CA ALA A 511 12.74 -53.34 -18.04
C ALA A 511 13.21 -52.10 -18.83
N THR A 512 14.24 -51.40 -18.34
CA THR A 512 15.19 -50.65 -19.18
C THR A 512 16.31 -51.58 -19.68
N PRO A 513 17.02 -51.19 -20.76
CA PRO A 513 18.48 -51.10 -20.60
C PRO A 513 19.13 -49.92 -21.34
N ASP A 514 20.36 -49.62 -20.91
CA ASP A 514 21.35 -48.72 -21.54
C ASP A 514 21.62 -48.97 -23.03
N VAL A 515 22.23 -47.99 -23.72
CA VAL A 515 23.60 -48.10 -24.31
C VAL A 515 24.03 -46.80 -25.02
N ALA A 516 25.26 -46.35 -24.69
CA ALA A 516 26.26 -45.58 -25.47
C ALA A 516 25.80 -44.49 -26.50
N SER A 517 26.16 -43.21 -26.33
CA SER A 517 27.49 -42.63 -26.66
C SER A 517 27.84 -42.60 -28.16
N GLU A 518 27.84 -41.39 -28.74
CA GLU A 518 28.99 -40.91 -29.53
C GLU A 518 29.04 -39.37 -29.54
N ALA A 519 30.26 -38.81 -29.53
CA ALA A 519 30.51 -37.38 -29.59
C ALA A 519 31.26 -37.03 -30.88
N ALA A 520 30.96 -35.88 -31.48
CA ALA A 520 31.75 -35.28 -32.56
C ALA A 520 32.02 -33.81 -32.24
N ALA A 521 33.27 -33.40 -32.35
CA ALA A 521 33.74 -32.05 -32.04
C ALA A 521 34.65 -31.54 -33.16
N GLU A 522 34.47 -30.27 -33.57
CA GLU A 522 35.41 -29.42 -34.30
C GLU A 522 34.86 -27.97 -34.26
N VAL A 523 35.61 -26.86 -34.32
CA VAL A 523 37.02 -26.51 -34.03
C VAL A 523 37.02 -24.99 -33.74
N VAL A 524 37.87 -24.51 -32.83
CA VAL A 524 38.24 -23.07 -32.72
C VAL A 524 39.73 -22.93 -33.04
N PRO A 525 40.16 -21.98 -33.89
CA PRO A 525 41.55 -21.88 -34.33
C PRO A 525 42.45 -21.14 -33.33
N THR A 526 43.71 -21.60 -33.24
CA THR A 526 44.82 -21.03 -32.47
C THR A 526 45.76 -20.17 -33.34
N ILE A 527 46.40 -19.15 -32.76
CA ILE A 527 47.65 -18.54 -33.26
C ILE A 527 48.64 -18.36 -32.08
N ASP A 528 49.92 -18.55 -32.39
CA ASP A 528 51.08 -18.74 -31.51
C ASP A 528 51.63 -17.44 -30.84
N PRO A 529 52.43 -17.52 -29.76
CA PRO A 529 53.02 -16.38 -29.06
C PRO A 529 54.51 -16.14 -29.43
N SER A 530 55.00 -14.89 -29.27
CA SER A 530 56.44 -14.57 -29.06
C SER A 530 56.69 -13.08 -28.80
N ALA A 531 57.16 -12.70 -27.60
CA ALA A 531 58.17 -11.66 -27.32
C ALA A 531 58.33 -11.44 -25.80
N GLU A 532 59.58 -11.24 -25.34
CA GLU A 532 59.97 -11.16 -23.92
C GLU A 532 60.14 -9.70 -23.39
N VAL A 533 60.64 -9.58 -22.14
CA VAL A 533 61.20 -8.38 -21.45
C VAL A 533 60.16 -7.51 -20.71
N SER A 534 60.27 -7.17 -19.42
CA SER A 534 61.31 -7.40 -18.38
C SER A 534 60.70 -7.67 -17.00
N ALA A 535 61.43 -8.37 -16.13
CA ALA A 535 61.03 -8.60 -14.73
C ALA A 535 61.38 -7.44 -13.79
N GLN A 536 60.61 -7.31 -12.70
CA GLN A 536 61.12 -6.93 -11.38
C GLN A 536 60.39 -7.74 -10.30
N THR A 537 61.16 -8.29 -9.38
CA THR A 537 60.76 -9.30 -8.38
C THR A 537 60.42 -8.70 -7.02
N ALA A 538 59.36 -9.22 -6.39
CA ALA A 538 59.24 -9.28 -4.94
C ALA A 538 58.53 -10.59 -4.55
N GLU A 539 59.20 -11.45 -3.78
CA GLU A 539 58.63 -12.71 -3.29
C GLU A 539 57.68 -12.47 -2.11
N VAL A 540 56.52 -13.11 -2.13
CA VAL A 540 55.76 -13.49 -0.93
C VAL A 540 55.24 -14.91 -1.13
N GLU A 541 55.49 -15.78 -0.16
CA GLU A 541 55.21 -17.22 -0.26
C GLU A 541 53.70 -17.54 -0.31
N THR A 542 53.29 -18.42 -1.22
CA THR A 542 51.96 -19.04 -1.25
C THR A 542 52.00 -20.44 -0.64
N PRO A 543 51.10 -20.79 0.31
CA PRO A 543 50.99 -22.16 0.80
C PRO A 543 50.34 -23.07 -0.25
N THR A 544 50.94 -24.24 -0.50
CA THR A 544 50.39 -25.26 -1.40
C THR A 544 49.16 -25.97 -0.83
N THR A 545 48.06 -25.94 -1.57
CA THR A 545 46.87 -26.79 -1.31
C THR A 545 46.98 -28.11 -2.10
N PRO A 546 46.77 -29.29 -1.49
CA PRO A 546 46.71 -30.56 -2.20
C PRO A 546 45.37 -30.74 -2.95
N PRO A 547 45.30 -31.62 -3.98
CA PRO A 547 44.09 -31.81 -4.79
C PRO A 547 42.95 -32.50 -4.01
N PRO A 548 41.69 -32.30 -4.42
CA PRO A 548 40.53 -32.77 -3.67
C PRO A 548 40.33 -34.29 -3.79
N THR A 549 40.32 -34.97 -2.65
CA THR A 549 39.85 -36.37 -2.55
C THR A 549 38.32 -36.39 -2.56
N ALA A 550 37.71 -37.14 -3.48
CA ALA A 550 36.26 -37.32 -3.51
C ALA A 550 35.79 -38.11 -2.26
N VAL A 551 34.99 -37.47 -1.41
CA VAL A 551 34.26 -38.11 -0.32
C VAL A 551 32.79 -38.15 -0.68
N ALA A 552 32.23 -39.36 -0.83
CA ALA A 552 30.81 -39.53 -1.10
C ALA A 552 29.99 -39.05 0.12
N ALA A 553 29.11 -38.08 -0.10
CA ALA A 553 28.24 -37.55 0.94
C ALA A 553 27.11 -38.56 1.25
N THR A 554 27.19 -39.24 2.40
CA THR A 554 26.06 -39.96 2.96
C THR A 554 25.02 -38.96 3.47
N LEU A 555 23.81 -38.98 2.88
CA LEU A 555 22.68 -38.20 3.37
C LEU A 555 22.33 -38.60 4.81
N PRO A 556 22.09 -37.64 5.73
CA PRO A 556 21.66 -37.95 7.09
C PRO A 556 20.23 -38.52 7.08
N SER A 557 20.01 -39.58 7.85
CA SER A 557 18.69 -40.19 8.01
C SER A 557 17.68 -39.19 8.62
N PRO A 558 16.40 -39.22 8.22
CA PRO A 558 15.39 -38.29 8.73
C PRO A 558 15.21 -38.43 10.25
N PRO A 559 14.97 -37.31 10.97
CA PRO A 559 14.87 -37.33 12.42
C PRO A 559 13.70 -38.21 12.90
N ASN A 560 13.95 -38.94 13.98
CA ASN A 560 13.01 -39.91 14.53
C ASN A 560 11.68 -39.23 14.93
N ARG A 561 10.53 -39.78 14.49
CA ARG A 561 9.18 -39.23 14.74
C ARG A 561 8.90 -38.99 16.23
N ALA A 562 9.51 -39.78 17.12
CA ALA A 562 9.43 -39.58 18.57
C ALA A 562 10.01 -38.22 19.04
N LEU A 563 11.03 -37.67 18.36
CA LEU A 563 11.62 -36.37 18.67
C LEU A 563 10.73 -35.23 18.17
N LEU A 564 10.25 -35.34 16.93
CA LEU A 564 9.39 -34.35 16.26
C LEU A 564 8.05 -34.14 16.98
N LEU A 565 7.44 -35.21 17.50
CA LEU A 565 6.17 -35.14 18.24
C LEU A 565 6.36 -35.00 19.76
N GLY A 566 7.41 -35.60 20.32
CA GLY A 566 7.66 -35.61 21.77
C GLY A 566 8.10 -34.26 22.32
N ALA A 567 8.96 -33.52 21.61
CA ALA A 567 9.44 -32.23 22.05
C ALA A 567 8.33 -31.16 22.24
N PRO A 568 7.43 -30.91 21.26
CA PRO A 568 6.34 -29.93 21.45
C PRO A 568 5.32 -30.37 22.51
N LEU A 569 5.02 -31.67 22.64
CA LEU A 569 4.13 -32.18 23.69
C LEU A 569 4.74 -32.03 25.10
N ALA A 570 6.04 -32.27 25.26
CA ALA A 570 6.74 -32.03 26.52
C ALA A 570 6.76 -30.54 26.90
N ALA A 571 7.04 -29.66 25.93
CA ALA A 571 7.01 -28.21 26.14
C ALA A 571 5.60 -27.72 26.53
N GLY A 572 4.55 -28.19 25.85
CA GLY A 572 3.16 -27.90 26.19
C GLY A 572 2.77 -28.39 27.60
N GLY A 573 3.25 -29.56 28.01
CA GLY A 573 3.06 -30.08 29.37
C GLY A 573 3.73 -29.23 30.45
N VAL A 574 4.96 -28.75 30.20
CA VAL A 574 5.68 -27.84 31.11
C VAL A 574 4.96 -26.50 31.23
N LEU A 575 4.52 -25.91 30.10
CA LEU A 575 3.77 -24.66 30.09
C LEU A 575 2.41 -24.76 30.80
N MET A 576 1.66 -25.85 30.59
CA MET A 576 0.44 -26.12 31.37
C MET A 576 0.72 -26.28 32.86
N GLY A 577 1.82 -26.93 33.24
CA GLY A 577 2.23 -27.06 34.64
C GLY A 577 2.54 -25.71 35.28
N PHE A 578 3.26 -24.83 34.56
CA PHE A 578 3.59 -23.48 35.01
C PHE A 578 2.33 -22.60 35.15
N PHE A 579 1.43 -22.66 34.16
CA PHE A 579 0.15 -21.94 34.18
C PHE A 579 -0.77 -22.43 35.30
N TYR A 580 -0.81 -23.74 35.56
CA TYR A 580 -1.55 -24.32 36.69
C TYR A 580 -0.98 -23.90 38.06
N LEU A 581 0.35 -23.77 38.17
CA LEU A 581 0.99 -23.25 39.38
C LEU A 581 0.69 -21.76 39.60
N LEU A 582 0.74 -20.94 38.54
CA LEU A 582 0.36 -19.52 38.61
C LEU A 582 -1.11 -19.33 39.03
N LEU A 583 -2.05 -20.09 38.45
CA LEU A 583 -3.46 -20.03 38.82
C LEU A 583 -3.77 -20.53 40.24
N ARG A 584 -2.84 -21.23 40.89
CA ARG A 584 -3.03 -21.79 42.25
C ARG A 584 -2.19 -21.08 43.31
N GLY A 585 -1.10 -20.44 42.93
CA GLY A 585 -0.26 -19.59 43.76
C GLY A 585 -0.72 -18.14 43.73
N GLY A 586 -1.95 -17.88 44.15
CA GLY A 586 -2.49 -16.52 44.23
C GLY A 586 -1.72 -15.63 45.21
N VAL A 587 -1.15 -14.55 44.68
CA VAL A 587 -0.72 -13.33 45.36
C VAL A 587 -1.26 -12.17 44.55
#